data_AF-A0A5C6EBK7-F1
#
_entry.id   AF-A0A5C6EBK7-F1
#
_cell.length_a   1.000
_cell.length_b   1.000
_cell.length_c   1.000
_cell.angle_alpha   90.00
_cell.angle_beta   90.00
_cell.angle_gamma   90.00
#
_symmetry.space_group_name_H-M   'P 1'
#
loop_
_entity.id
_entity.type
_entity.pdbx_description
1 polymer ?
#
loop_
_entity_poly.entity_id
_entity_poly.type
_entity_poly.pdbx_seq_one_letter_code
_entity_poly.pdbx_strand_id
1 'polypeptide(L)'
;MKIRFQPILFTALCCAVVVGNAKADQANQEAEQTQVAVAQVDAEPLPADNVAYFSDSRQVKVKLDLLSALQDEATELANAQVTVVRPSGKTSRLKPDNRGVVTIDNVESGLNVLTVSSDRVHGTTVLNFKKQPAAADQDDLSLAPDAEPTQMTLLKIKAETLRSALDRIADIKGMSKSSINLDDVGDRFNYRVKLGADGLLLGRLVLVDRNDQTSINDVNITIYFNGNQVGSTTSDSDGNFELTGVRPGVHGLVASGKAGYAAFAFRASAMSGVVDTSTAPSTLVSTAVQSTDVLPVVLVPPTMITNVVESITKYYPRLNEPSVAEQADPLVNSDTIGDPIGPIGSGAGSAPYGGAPMGGGGFSGGGSGSAGLGGGSGIAGLAGTAAVISAIDNNDDNAVVTPSTPVSPSVPAN
;
A
#
# COMPACT_ATOMS: atom_id res chain seq x y z
N MET A 1 -2.13 20.74 -61.48
CA MET A 1 -2.86 19.63 -60.85
C MET A 1 -3.98 20.23 -59.99
N LYS A 2 -5.21 20.25 -60.48
CA LYS A 2 -6.38 20.91 -59.85
C LYS A 2 -7.24 19.81 -59.22
N ILE A 3 -7.36 19.81 -57.89
CA ILE A 3 -8.24 18.89 -57.16
C ILE A 3 -9.55 19.63 -56.86
N ARG A 4 -10.66 19.11 -57.38
CA ARG A 4 -12.03 19.58 -57.15
C ARG A 4 -12.60 18.91 -55.90
N PHE A 5 -13.13 19.70 -54.97
CA PHE A 5 -13.99 19.25 -53.87
C PHE A 5 -15.45 19.22 -54.34
N GLN A 6 -16.17 18.13 -54.07
CA GLN A 6 -17.64 18.06 -54.14
C GLN A 6 -18.23 18.11 -52.71
N PRO A 7 -19.34 18.83 -52.49
CA PRO A 7 -20.11 18.73 -51.26
C PRO A 7 -21.20 17.65 -51.37
N ILE A 8 -21.26 16.75 -50.38
CA ILE A 8 -22.36 15.80 -50.22
C ILE A 8 -23.44 16.46 -49.37
N LEU A 9 -24.61 16.60 -50.01
CA LEU A 9 -25.89 17.04 -49.47
C LEU A 9 -26.55 15.84 -48.76
N PHE A 10 -26.88 15.94 -47.47
CA PHE A 10 -27.74 14.95 -46.80
C PHE A 10 -29.05 15.60 -46.35
N THR A 11 -30.12 15.05 -46.90
CA THR A 11 -31.51 15.48 -46.88
C THR A 11 -32.19 15.09 -45.57
N ALA A 12 -32.90 16.04 -44.97
CA ALA A 12 -33.83 15.81 -43.87
C ALA A 12 -35.06 15.03 -44.36
N LEU A 13 -35.42 13.95 -43.66
CA LEU A 13 -36.71 13.28 -43.83
C LEU A 13 -37.42 13.23 -42.47
N CYS A 14 -38.32 14.18 -42.28
CA CYS A 14 -39.40 14.09 -41.31
C CYS A 14 -40.45 13.10 -41.81
N CYS A 15 -40.81 12.11 -41.00
CA CYS A 15 -42.10 11.43 -41.11
C CYS A 15 -42.63 11.18 -39.70
N ALA A 16 -43.57 12.02 -39.28
CA ALA A 16 -44.46 11.76 -38.17
C ALA A 16 -45.69 11.01 -38.70
N VAL A 17 -46.02 9.88 -38.09
CA VAL A 17 -47.37 9.31 -38.12
C VAL A 17 -47.75 8.96 -36.69
N VAL A 18 -48.77 9.66 -36.20
CA VAL A 18 -49.52 9.40 -34.97
C VAL A 18 -50.87 8.83 -35.36
N VAL A 19 -51.51 8.10 -34.43
CA VAL A 19 -52.90 7.60 -34.32
C VAL A 19 -52.91 6.06 -34.33
N GLY A 20 -53.47 5.32 -33.36
CA GLY A 20 -54.22 5.62 -32.14
C GLY A 20 -54.91 4.34 -31.61
N ASN A 21 -55.43 4.40 -30.37
CA ASN A 21 -56.20 3.38 -29.60
C ASN A 21 -55.36 2.22 -29.01
N ALA A 22 -55.56 1.72 -27.78
CA ALA A 22 -56.74 1.72 -26.92
C ALA A 22 -56.32 1.63 -25.43
N LYS A 23 -57.21 2.13 -24.56
CA LYS A 23 -57.15 2.05 -23.10
C LYS A 23 -57.25 0.58 -22.64
N ALA A 24 -56.15 -0.04 -22.21
CA ALA A 24 -56.17 -1.28 -21.41
C ALA A 24 -54.86 -1.63 -20.65
N ASP A 25 -53.75 -0.87 -20.80
CA ASP A 25 -52.44 -1.28 -20.25
C ASP A 25 -51.91 -0.41 -19.08
N GLN A 26 -52.78 0.33 -18.40
CA GLN A 26 -52.35 1.19 -17.27
C GLN A 26 -52.02 0.41 -15.97
N ALA A 27 -52.27 -0.89 -15.90
CA ALA A 27 -51.87 -1.72 -14.74
C ALA A 27 -50.52 -2.44 -14.91
N ASN A 28 -49.94 -2.45 -16.12
CA ASN A 28 -48.63 -3.07 -16.39
C ASN A 28 -47.49 -2.07 -16.58
N GLN A 29 -47.77 -0.76 -16.67
CA GLN A 29 -46.73 0.27 -16.79
C GLN A 29 -46.21 0.83 -15.45
N GLU A 30 -46.84 0.47 -14.32
CA GLU A 30 -46.31 0.79 -12.98
C GLU A 30 -45.39 -0.33 -12.43
N ALA A 31 -45.30 -1.49 -13.11
CA ALA A 31 -44.44 -2.60 -12.69
C ALA A 31 -43.03 -2.59 -13.31
N GLU A 32 -42.78 -1.81 -14.38
CA GLU A 32 -41.46 -1.76 -15.06
C GLU A 32 -40.60 -0.54 -14.71
N GLN A 33 -41.08 0.37 -13.85
CA GLN A 33 -40.29 1.49 -13.33
C GLN A 33 -39.81 1.29 -11.88
N THR A 34 -39.61 0.03 -11.46
CA THR A 34 -38.60 -0.21 -10.41
C THR A 34 -37.23 -0.09 -11.07
N GLN A 35 -36.86 1.14 -11.46
CA GLN A 35 -35.46 1.49 -11.62
C GLN A 35 -34.83 1.20 -10.27
N VAL A 36 -34.15 0.05 -10.18
CA VAL A 36 -33.22 -0.24 -9.10
C VAL A 36 -32.31 0.97 -9.09
N ALA A 37 -32.50 1.85 -8.10
CA ALA A 37 -31.52 2.87 -7.77
C ALA A 37 -30.28 2.06 -7.43
N VAL A 38 -29.41 1.86 -8.43
CA VAL A 38 -28.10 1.30 -8.23
C VAL A 38 -27.46 2.29 -7.27
N ALA A 39 -27.40 1.92 -6.00
CA ALA A 39 -26.76 2.72 -4.98
C ALA A 39 -25.38 3.05 -5.54
N GLN A 40 -25.15 4.31 -5.87
CA GLN A 40 -23.85 4.75 -6.34
C GLN A 40 -22.91 4.43 -5.19
N VAL A 41 -22.00 3.48 -5.42
CA VAL A 41 -20.98 3.16 -4.45
C VAL A 41 -20.13 4.40 -4.33
N ASP A 42 -20.31 5.15 -3.25
CA ASP A 42 -19.59 6.39 -3.02
C ASP A 42 -18.09 6.14 -3.24
N ALA A 43 -17.48 7.03 -4.03
CA ALA A 43 -16.04 6.98 -4.28
C ALA A 43 -15.35 7.07 -2.93
N GLU A 44 -14.48 6.11 -2.62
CA GLU A 44 -13.77 6.14 -1.35
C GLU A 44 -12.82 7.34 -1.37
N PRO A 45 -12.84 8.19 -0.34
CA PRO A 45 -12.01 9.38 -0.32
C PRO A 45 -10.53 9.00 -0.29
N LEU A 46 -9.70 9.81 -0.94
CA LEU A 46 -8.26 9.58 -0.94
C LEU A 46 -7.72 9.86 0.48
N PRO A 47 -6.90 8.99 1.08
CA PRO A 47 -6.32 9.26 2.39
C PRO A 47 -5.56 10.58 2.39
N ALA A 48 -5.66 11.37 3.47
CA ALA A 48 -4.97 12.65 3.55
C ALA A 48 -3.44 12.53 3.46
N ASP A 49 -2.87 11.37 3.79
CA ASP A 49 -1.44 11.07 3.59
C ASP A 49 -1.04 11.00 2.11
N ASN A 50 -2.01 10.81 1.21
CA ASN A 50 -1.83 10.79 -0.23
C ASN A 50 -2.16 12.14 -0.91
N VAL A 51 -2.29 13.22 -0.13
CA VAL A 51 -2.49 14.58 -0.63
C VAL A 51 -1.30 15.44 -0.21
N ALA A 52 -0.66 16.10 -1.18
CA ALA A 52 0.42 17.03 -0.92
C ALA A 52 0.04 18.42 -1.44
N TYR A 53 0.28 19.44 -0.62
CA TYR A 53 -0.03 20.82 -0.97
C TYR A 53 1.21 21.54 -1.48
N PHE A 54 1.02 22.42 -2.46
CA PHE A 54 2.04 23.36 -2.91
C PHE A 54 1.56 24.80 -2.79
N SER A 55 2.48 25.69 -2.42
CA SER A 55 2.26 27.14 -2.41
C SER A 55 2.44 27.73 -3.81
N ASP A 56 2.38 29.05 -3.95
CA ASP A 56 2.57 29.71 -5.25
C ASP A 56 3.94 29.46 -5.90
N SER A 57 4.94 29.01 -5.13
CA SER A 57 6.23 28.56 -5.66
C SER A 57 6.16 27.26 -6.46
N ARG A 58 5.01 26.57 -6.44
CA ARG A 58 4.81 25.25 -7.08
C ARG A 58 5.86 24.24 -6.65
N GLN A 59 6.18 24.24 -5.37
CA GLN A 59 7.04 23.25 -4.74
C GLN A 59 6.24 22.33 -3.82
N VAL A 60 6.50 21.02 -3.93
CA VAL A 60 6.06 20.02 -2.94
C VAL A 60 7.29 19.45 -2.27
N LYS A 61 7.27 19.36 -0.94
CA LYS A 61 8.30 18.66 -0.16
C LYS A 61 7.77 17.29 0.26
N VAL A 62 8.55 16.25 0.03
CA VAL A 62 8.22 14.88 0.46
C VAL A 62 9.33 14.36 1.36
N LYS A 63 9.00 13.94 2.58
CA LYS A 63 9.94 13.33 3.51
C LYS A 63 9.89 11.81 3.37
N LEU A 64 11.02 11.22 2.99
CA LEU A 64 11.21 9.77 2.95
C LEU A 64 11.40 9.25 4.38
N ASP A 65 10.66 8.21 4.75
CA ASP A 65 10.73 7.59 6.08
C ASP A 65 10.90 6.07 5.97
N LEU A 66 11.96 5.53 6.57
CA LEU A 66 12.23 4.08 6.61
C LEU A 66 11.55 3.36 7.79
N LEU A 67 10.74 4.09 8.56
CA LEU A 67 10.04 3.66 9.77
C LEU A 67 10.95 2.96 10.80
N SER A 68 12.24 3.33 10.84
CA SER A 68 13.29 2.85 11.76
C SER A 68 13.75 1.38 11.60
N ALA A 69 13.53 0.75 10.43
CA ALA A 69 13.93 -0.65 10.20
C ALA A 69 15.41 -0.86 9.75
N LEU A 70 16.21 0.21 9.64
CA LEU A 70 17.59 0.15 9.15
C LEU A 70 18.54 0.87 10.10
N GLN A 71 19.69 0.25 10.38
CA GLN A 71 20.76 0.85 11.21
C GLN A 71 21.43 2.04 10.51
N ASP A 72 21.45 2.07 9.17
CA ASP A 72 22.12 3.08 8.35
C ASP A 72 21.15 3.87 7.44
N GLU A 73 20.08 4.39 8.02
CA GLU A 73 19.02 5.13 7.30
C GLU A 73 19.57 6.27 6.42
N ALA A 74 20.49 7.09 6.95
CA ALA A 74 21.05 8.21 6.20
C ALA A 74 21.79 7.77 4.92
N THR A 75 22.54 6.67 5.00
CA THR A 75 23.29 6.12 3.86
C THR A 75 22.34 5.58 2.78
N GLU A 76 21.29 4.87 3.21
CA GLU A 76 20.29 4.30 2.31
C GLU A 76 19.50 5.40 1.59
N LEU A 77 19.11 6.45 2.32
CA LEU A 77 18.42 7.60 1.76
C LEU A 77 19.33 8.41 0.82
N ALA A 78 20.61 8.60 1.14
CA ALA A 78 21.55 9.29 0.26
C ALA A 78 21.71 8.59 -1.11
N ASN A 79 21.64 7.26 -1.12
CA ASN A 79 21.74 6.46 -2.34
C ASN A 79 20.42 6.36 -3.10
N ALA A 80 19.28 6.59 -2.44
CA ALA A 80 17.96 6.52 -3.07
C ALA A 80 17.84 7.44 -4.29
N GLN A 81 17.14 6.96 -5.32
CA GLN A 81 16.69 7.77 -6.45
C GLN A 81 15.17 7.89 -6.37
N VAL A 82 14.68 9.13 -6.41
CA VAL A 82 13.24 9.41 -6.47
C VAL A 82 12.87 9.74 -7.91
N THR A 83 11.89 9.05 -8.48
CA THR A 83 11.32 9.37 -9.78
C THR A 83 9.87 9.80 -9.59
N VAL A 84 9.55 10.99 -10.09
CA VAL A 84 8.18 11.52 -10.14
C VAL A 84 7.62 11.28 -11.52
N VAL A 85 6.54 10.52 -11.63
CA VAL A 85 5.76 10.31 -12.85
C VAL A 85 4.56 11.25 -12.79
N ARG A 86 4.47 12.18 -13.74
CA ARG A 86 3.37 13.16 -13.85
C ARG A 86 2.16 12.55 -14.58
N PRO A 87 0.95 13.14 -14.47
CA PRO A 87 -0.23 12.70 -15.23
C PRO A 87 -0.01 12.64 -16.75
N SER A 88 0.90 13.48 -17.26
CA SER A 88 1.29 13.49 -18.68
C SER A 88 2.16 12.30 -19.11
N GLY A 89 2.59 11.46 -18.16
CA GLY A 89 3.59 10.40 -18.37
C GLY A 89 5.04 10.90 -18.30
N LYS A 90 5.27 12.22 -18.25
CA LYS A 90 6.62 12.78 -18.10
C LYS A 90 7.22 12.38 -16.75
N THR A 91 8.45 11.89 -16.78
CA THR A 91 9.20 11.51 -15.57
C THR A 91 10.27 12.56 -15.23
N SER A 92 10.53 12.75 -13.94
CA SER A 92 11.67 13.53 -13.44
C SER A 92 12.37 12.79 -12.31
N ARG A 93 13.70 12.85 -12.29
CA ARG A 93 14.55 12.18 -11.30
C ARG A 93 15.11 13.20 -10.33
N LEU A 94 15.02 12.87 -9.05
CA LEU A 94 15.41 13.72 -7.94
C LEU A 94 16.25 12.89 -6.96
N LYS A 95 17.01 13.60 -6.13
CA LYS A 95 17.76 13.04 -5.02
C LYS A 95 17.24 13.67 -3.72
N PRO A 96 17.04 12.88 -2.65
CA PRO A 96 16.73 13.44 -1.35
C PRO A 96 17.94 14.21 -0.80
N ASP A 97 17.67 15.18 0.07
CA ASP A 97 18.69 15.84 0.88
C ASP A 97 19.20 14.88 2.00
N ASN A 98 20.15 15.34 2.81
CA ASN A 98 20.71 14.59 3.93
C ASN A 98 19.70 14.28 5.07
N ARG A 99 18.49 14.84 5.01
CA ARG A 99 17.39 14.58 5.94
C ARG A 99 16.31 13.71 5.31
N GLY A 100 16.55 13.17 4.12
CA GLY A 100 15.56 12.37 3.39
C GLY A 100 14.45 13.20 2.75
N VAL A 101 14.59 14.52 2.64
CA VAL A 101 13.55 15.38 2.04
C VAL A 101 13.83 15.58 0.56
N VAL A 102 12.81 15.37 -0.26
CA VAL A 102 12.83 15.61 -1.70
C VAL A 102 11.98 16.85 -1.99
N THR A 103 12.57 17.85 -2.63
CA THR A 103 11.84 19.00 -3.16
C THR A 103 11.51 18.76 -4.63
N ILE A 104 10.23 18.83 -4.96
CA ILE A 104 9.71 18.68 -6.33
C ILE A 104 9.30 20.06 -6.81
N ASP A 105 10.05 20.60 -7.77
CA ASP A 105 9.76 21.90 -8.38
C ASP A 105 8.78 21.79 -9.57
N ASN A 106 8.11 22.90 -9.86
CA ASN A 106 7.21 23.05 -10.99
C ASN A 106 6.13 21.95 -11.00
N VAL A 107 5.50 21.71 -9.85
CA VAL A 107 4.44 20.72 -9.75
C VAL A 107 3.19 21.15 -10.53
N GLU A 108 2.51 20.17 -11.09
CA GLU A 108 1.18 20.32 -11.70
C GLU A 108 0.15 19.71 -10.74
N SER A 109 -1.01 20.35 -10.61
CA SER A 109 -2.11 19.79 -9.84
C SER A 109 -2.55 18.44 -10.42
N GLY A 110 -2.94 17.52 -9.53
CA GLY A 110 -3.44 16.19 -9.90
C GLY A 110 -2.52 15.06 -9.46
N LEU A 111 -2.75 13.88 -10.05
CA LEU A 111 -2.11 12.64 -9.61
C LEU A 111 -0.69 12.49 -10.12
N ASN A 112 0.22 12.41 -9.17
CA ASN A 112 1.62 12.14 -9.42
C ASN A 112 1.97 10.83 -8.73
N VAL A 113 2.81 10.02 -9.37
CA VAL A 113 3.33 8.80 -8.74
C VAL A 113 4.77 9.06 -8.36
N LEU A 114 5.10 8.78 -7.12
CA LEU A 114 6.47 8.83 -6.64
C LEU A 114 6.95 7.40 -6.50
N THR A 115 8.04 7.08 -7.21
CA THR A 115 8.79 5.85 -7.01
C THR A 115 10.14 6.19 -6.38
N VAL A 116 10.52 5.44 -5.37
CA VAL A 116 11.79 5.57 -4.68
C VAL A 116 12.47 4.22 -4.74
N SER A 117 13.72 4.22 -5.20
CA SER A 117 14.49 3.00 -5.36
C SER A 117 15.91 3.20 -4.83
N SER A 118 16.38 2.29 -3.97
CA SER A 118 17.79 2.10 -3.58
C SER A 118 18.15 0.62 -3.72
N ASP A 119 19.37 0.24 -3.35
CA ASP A 119 19.80 -1.17 -3.35
C ASP A 119 18.97 -2.06 -2.41
N ARG A 120 18.40 -1.50 -1.33
CA ARG A 120 17.72 -2.26 -0.26
C ARG A 120 16.37 -1.69 0.15
N VAL A 121 15.96 -0.58 -0.45
CA VAL A 121 14.68 0.06 -0.15
C VAL A 121 13.93 0.36 -1.43
N HIS A 122 12.62 0.20 -1.37
CA HIS A 122 11.72 0.57 -2.45
C HIS A 122 10.46 1.20 -1.88
N GLY A 123 9.84 2.10 -2.64
CA GLY A 123 8.51 2.61 -2.35
C GLY A 123 7.88 3.15 -3.62
N THR A 124 6.58 2.94 -3.79
CA THR A 124 5.76 3.51 -4.86
C THR A 124 4.43 3.94 -4.26
N THR A 125 4.17 5.24 -4.26
CA THR A 125 2.93 5.84 -3.74
C THR A 125 2.35 6.84 -4.74
N VAL A 126 1.03 6.98 -4.71
CA VAL A 126 0.31 8.04 -5.45
C VAL A 126 0.16 9.24 -4.52
N LEU A 127 0.49 10.44 -5.01
CA LEU A 127 0.21 11.71 -4.35
C LEU A 127 -0.65 12.57 -5.27
N ASN A 128 -1.76 13.07 -4.74
CA ASN A 128 -2.53 14.12 -5.39
C ASN A 128 -1.97 15.49 -4.99
N PHE A 129 -1.37 16.19 -5.94
CA PHE A 129 -0.86 17.54 -5.71
C PHE A 129 -1.98 18.55 -5.82
N LYS A 130 -2.21 19.31 -4.75
CA LYS A 130 -3.22 20.38 -4.71
C LYS A 130 -2.57 21.72 -4.42
N LYS A 131 -3.11 22.78 -5.04
CA LYS A 131 -2.74 24.13 -4.63
C LYS A 131 -3.24 24.34 -3.20
N GLN A 132 -2.38 24.83 -2.31
CA GLN A 132 -2.79 25.19 -0.96
C GLN A 132 -3.88 26.28 -1.06
N PRO A 133 -5.04 26.09 -0.42
CA PRO A 133 -6.05 27.14 -0.40
C PRO A 133 -5.44 28.38 0.27
N ALA A 134 -5.72 29.57 -0.29
CA ALA A 134 -5.36 30.81 0.39
C ALA A 134 -6.05 30.80 1.77
N ALA A 135 -5.30 31.04 2.84
CA ALA A 135 -5.89 31.14 4.17
C ALA A 135 -6.86 32.32 4.15
N ALA A 136 -8.14 32.07 4.45
CA ALA A 136 -9.23 33.03 4.26
C ALA A 136 -9.05 34.34 5.05
N ASP A 137 -8.20 34.33 6.08
CA ASP A 137 -7.95 35.45 6.99
C ASP A 137 -6.47 35.87 7.09
N GLN A 138 -5.58 35.40 6.20
CA GLN A 138 -4.19 35.87 6.20
C GLN A 138 -4.08 37.23 5.51
N ASP A 139 -3.47 38.19 6.21
CA ASP A 139 -3.07 39.48 5.67
C ASP A 139 -2.25 39.25 4.39
N ASP A 140 -2.56 39.98 3.31
CA ASP A 140 -2.03 39.80 1.94
C ASP A 140 -0.50 39.97 1.86
N LEU A 141 0.10 40.47 2.94
CA LEU A 141 1.55 40.67 3.11
C LEU A 141 2.23 39.57 3.92
N SER A 142 1.49 38.65 4.53
CA SER A 142 2.07 37.52 5.24
C SER A 142 2.52 36.45 4.23
N LEU A 143 3.80 36.10 4.24
CA LEU A 143 4.29 34.96 3.48
C LEU A 143 3.57 33.72 3.97
N ALA A 144 2.82 33.06 3.09
CA ALA A 144 2.19 31.79 3.40
C ALA A 144 3.26 30.84 3.95
N PRO A 145 3.04 30.19 5.10
CA PRO A 145 4.01 29.26 5.65
C PRO A 145 4.29 28.16 4.63
N ASP A 146 5.55 27.74 4.54
CA ASP A 146 5.94 26.58 3.74
C ASP A 146 5.09 25.38 4.16
N ALA A 147 4.48 24.70 3.19
CA ALA A 147 3.71 23.49 3.46
C ALA A 147 4.61 22.42 4.12
N GLU A 148 4.09 21.79 5.17
CA GLU A 148 4.76 20.69 5.86
C GLU A 148 5.06 19.55 4.87
N PRO A 149 6.26 18.94 4.91
CA PRO A 149 6.60 17.83 4.02
C PRO A 149 5.62 16.67 4.18
N THR A 150 5.05 16.20 3.06
CA THR A 150 4.23 14.99 3.04
C THR A 150 5.12 13.77 3.26
N GLN A 151 4.71 12.83 4.09
CA GLN A 151 5.51 11.66 4.41
C GLN A 151 5.32 10.56 3.36
N MET A 152 6.41 9.89 2.98
CA MET A 152 6.38 8.67 2.17
C MET A 152 7.21 7.59 2.83
N THR A 153 6.57 6.48 3.19
CA THR A 153 7.23 5.36 3.85
C THR A 153 7.82 4.37 2.85
N LEU A 154 9.04 3.90 3.12
CA LEU A 154 9.79 3.00 2.24
C LEU A 154 9.90 1.61 2.87
N LEU A 155 9.66 0.56 2.08
CA LEU A 155 9.86 -0.81 2.53
C LEU A 155 11.29 -1.28 2.27
N LYS A 156 11.83 -2.02 3.22
CA LYS A 156 13.08 -2.76 3.05
C LYS A 156 12.82 -3.99 2.20
N ILE A 157 13.42 -4.06 1.02
CA ILE A 157 13.18 -5.14 0.07
C ILE A 157 14.37 -5.28 -0.90
N LYS A 158 14.64 -6.51 -1.34
CA LYS A 158 15.62 -6.77 -2.40
C LYS A 158 14.95 -6.57 -3.76
N ALA A 159 15.64 -5.98 -4.71
CA ALA A 159 15.12 -5.71 -6.05
C ALA A 159 14.50 -6.96 -6.68
N GLU A 160 15.17 -8.11 -6.59
CA GLU A 160 14.76 -9.37 -7.23
C GLU A 160 13.38 -9.85 -6.76
N THR A 161 13.01 -9.54 -5.50
CA THR A 161 11.71 -9.92 -4.95
C THR A 161 10.54 -9.12 -5.50
N LEU A 162 10.81 -7.99 -6.19
CA LEU A 162 9.78 -7.20 -6.89
C LEU A 162 9.41 -7.80 -8.24
N ARG A 163 10.23 -8.72 -8.81
CA ARG A 163 10.05 -9.22 -10.17
C ARG A 163 8.64 -9.76 -10.42
N SER A 164 8.16 -10.69 -9.57
CA SER A 164 6.82 -11.26 -9.73
C SER A 164 5.70 -10.23 -9.64
N ALA A 165 5.89 -9.15 -8.86
CA ALA A 165 4.92 -8.06 -8.78
C ALA A 165 4.92 -7.18 -10.03
N LEU A 166 6.11 -6.91 -10.60
CA LEU A 166 6.25 -6.15 -11.85
C LEU A 166 5.75 -6.93 -13.06
N ASP A 167 6.04 -8.23 -13.14
CA ASP A 167 5.57 -9.09 -14.24
C ASP A 167 4.04 -9.10 -14.33
N ARG A 168 3.34 -9.08 -13.19
CA ARG A 168 1.87 -9.02 -13.12
C ARG A 168 1.27 -7.73 -13.70
N ILE A 169 2.05 -6.65 -13.77
CA ILE A 169 1.58 -5.33 -14.20
C ILE A 169 2.23 -4.87 -15.50
N ALA A 170 3.24 -5.57 -16.01
CA ALA A 170 4.01 -5.18 -17.20
C ALA A 170 3.13 -5.07 -18.45
N ASP A 171 2.11 -5.94 -18.57
CA ASP A 171 1.21 -5.98 -19.72
C ASP A 171 0.01 -5.03 -19.62
N ILE A 172 -0.10 -4.27 -18.52
CA ILE A 172 -1.18 -3.29 -18.36
C ILE A 172 -0.95 -2.12 -19.32
N LYS A 173 -1.74 -2.09 -20.39
CA LYS A 173 -1.78 -0.97 -21.34
C LYS A 173 -2.75 0.08 -20.81
N GLY A 174 -2.33 1.34 -20.85
CA GLY A 174 -3.13 2.47 -20.33
C GLY A 174 -4.54 2.47 -20.90
N MET A 175 -5.53 2.31 -20.01
CA MET A 175 -6.95 2.48 -20.34
C MET A 175 -7.30 3.97 -20.36
N SER A 176 -8.44 4.33 -20.96
CA SER A 176 -8.85 5.71 -21.18
C SER A 176 -8.84 6.54 -19.89
N LYS A 177 -8.52 7.83 -20.00
CA LYS A 177 -8.54 8.79 -18.88
C LYS A 177 -9.98 8.96 -18.40
N SER A 178 -10.30 8.50 -17.19
CA SER A 178 -11.52 8.93 -16.52
C SER A 178 -11.27 10.25 -15.79
N SER A 179 -12.34 11.03 -15.61
CA SER A 179 -12.31 12.22 -14.76
C SER A 179 -12.41 11.74 -13.32
N ILE A 180 -11.37 11.95 -12.52
CA ILE A 180 -11.37 11.51 -11.12
C ILE A 180 -11.72 12.73 -10.27
N ASN A 181 -12.79 12.61 -9.47
CA ASN A 181 -13.03 13.57 -8.40
C ASN A 181 -12.05 13.26 -7.26
N LEU A 182 -10.99 14.06 -7.17
CA LEU A 182 -9.96 13.96 -6.13
C LEU A 182 -10.16 15.02 -5.04
N ASP A 183 -11.30 15.70 -5.04
CA ASP A 183 -11.56 16.78 -4.08
C ASP A 183 -11.88 16.21 -2.71
N ASP A 184 -12.43 15.01 -2.64
CA ASP A 184 -12.69 14.31 -1.39
C ASP A 184 -11.41 13.74 -0.77
N VAL A 185 -11.13 14.18 0.46
CA VAL A 185 -9.93 13.83 1.23
C VAL A 185 -10.38 13.20 2.53
N GLY A 186 -9.99 11.94 2.73
CA GLY A 186 -10.31 11.16 3.90
C GLY A 186 -9.37 11.45 5.06
N ASP A 187 -9.47 10.63 6.10
CA ASP A 187 -8.62 10.74 7.28
C ASP A 187 -7.15 10.43 6.97
N ARG A 188 -6.26 10.94 7.85
CA ARG A 188 -4.86 10.48 7.90
C ARG A 188 -4.79 9.16 8.66
N PHE A 189 -4.15 8.16 8.06
CA PHE A 189 -3.84 6.90 8.71
C PHE A 189 -2.39 6.83 9.21
N ASN A 190 -1.53 7.78 8.80
CA ASN A 190 -0.14 7.92 9.25
C ASN A 190 0.69 6.63 9.11
N TYR A 191 0.40 5.82 8.09
CA TYR A 191 1.04 4.52 7.85
C TYR A 191 1.01 3.58 9.06
N ARG A 192 -0.06 3.63 9.85
CA ARG A 192 -0.28 2.78 11.02
C ARG A 192 -1.59 2.02 10.88
N VAL A 193 -1.58 0.79 11.37
CA VAL A 193 -2.77 -0.05 11.45
C VAL A 193 -2.80 -0.79 12.78
N LYS A 194 -3.99 -0.96 13.35
CA LYS A 194 -4.19 -1.84 14.50
C LYS A 194 -4.55 -3.24 14.00
N LEU A 195 -3.82 -4.22 14.49
CA LEU A 195 -4.13 -5.63 14.22
C LEU A 195 -5.32 -6.06 15.08
N GLY A 196 -6.20 -6.89 14.52
CA GLY A 196 -7.25 -7.58 15.26
C GLY A 196 -6.74 -8.81 16.02
N ALA A 197 -7.68 -9.66 16.43
CA ALA A 197 -7.36 -10.94 17.06
C ALA A 197 -6.44 -11.79 16.16
N ASP A 198 -5.54 -12.57 16.76
CA ASP A 198 -4.60 -13.46 16.08
C ASP A 198 -3.72 -12.78 15.01
N GLY A 199 -3.50 -11.47 15.13
CA GLY A 199 -2.73 -10.71 14.15
C GLY A 199 -3.47 -10.50 12.83
N LEU A 200 -4.81 -10.42 12.87
CA LEU A 200 -5.63 -10.09 11.71
C LEU A 200 -5.31 -8.67 11.21
N LEU A 201 -4.76 -8.57 10.02
CA LEU A 201 -4.62 -7.34 9.26
C LEU A 201 -5.81 -7.24 8.30
N LEU A 202 -6.61 -6.21 8.47
CA LEU A 202 -7.62 -5.80 7.49
C LEU A 202 -7.03 -4.69 6.63
N GLY A 203 -7.33 -4.73 5.34
CA GLY A 203 -6.96 -3.66 4.43
C GLY A 203 -7.93 -3.51 3.29
N ARG A 204 -7.82 -2.37 2.60
CA ARG A 204 -8.69 -2.01 1.50
C ARG A 204 -7.93 -1.30 0.41
N LEU A 205 -8.17 -1.71 -0.82
CA LEU A 205 -7.59 -1.10 -2.01
C LEU A 205 -8.38 0.15 -2.38
N VAL A 206 -7.69 1.27 -2.54
CA VAL A 206 -8.27 2.55 -2.96
C VAL A 206 -7.90 2.78 -4.42
N LEU A 207 -8.89 2.73 -5.31
CA LEU A 207 -8.71 3.10 -6.70
C LEU A 207 -8.89 4.59 -6.86
N VAL A 208 -7.89 5.19 -7.47
CA VAL A 208 -7.96 6.59 -7.83
C VAL A 208 -8.78 6.76 -9.12
N ASP A 209 -8.67 5.85 -10.09
CA ASP A 209 -9.50 5.84 -11.30
C ASP A 209 -10.53 4.70 -11.22
N ARG A 210 -11.73 4.97 -10.70
CA ARG A 210 -12.86 4.04 -10.84
C ARG A 210 -13.47 4.22 -12.21
N ASN A 211 -13.05 3.40 -13.16
CA ASN A 211 -13.86 3.07 -14.32
C ASN A 211 -14.50 1.70 -14.11
N ASP A 212 -15.70 1.49 -14.66
CA ASP A 212 -16.46 0.23 -14.52
C ASP A 212 -15.74 -1.00 -15.11
N GLN A 213 -14.59 -0.82 -15.76
CA GLN A 213 -13.81 -1.89 -16.39
C GLN A 213 -12.61 -2.34 -15.57
N THR A 214 -12.17 -1.54 -14.59
CA THR A 214 -11.01 -1.89 -13.77
C THR A 214 -11.49 -2.71 -12.58
N SER A 215 -11.47 -4.03 -12.77
CA SER A 215 -11.75 -4.95 -11.68
C SER A 215 -10.67 -4.84 -10.61
N ILE A 216 -11.09 -4.57 -9.37
CA ILE A 216 -10.20 -4.50 -8.20
C ILE A 216 -10.01 -5.86 -7.53
N ASN A 217 -10.71 -6.89 -8.01
CA ASN A 217 -10.57 -8.25 -7.52
C ASN A 217 -9.20 -8.86 -7.88
N ASP A 218 -8.80 -9.87 -7.12
CA ASP A 218 -7.63 -10.70 -7.40
C ASP A 218 -6.30 -9.91 -7.48
N VAL A 219 -6.25 -8.66 -6.98
CA VAL A 219 -4.98 -7.96 -6.81
C VAL A 219 -4.20 -8.70 -5.73
N ASN A 220 -2.96 -9.09 -6.04
CA ASN A 220 -2.11 -9.81 -5.10
C ASN A 220 -1.49 -8.84 -4.11
N ILE A 221 -1.67 -9.12 -2.82
CA ILE A 221 -1.08 -8.38 -1.71
C ILE A 221 -0.05 -9.27 -1.04
N THR A 222 1.21 -8.83 -1.02
CA THR A 222 2.31 -9.55 -0.37
C THR A 222 2.87 -8.70 0.77
N ILE A 223 2.98 -9.29 1.95
CA ILE A 223 3.51 -8.65 3.16
C ILE A 223 4.94 -9.12 3.41
N TYR A 224 5.81 -8.18 3.75
CA TYR A 224 7.21 -8.39 4.05
C TYR A 224 7.52 -7.99 5.50
N PHE A 225 8.44 -8.70 6.13
CA PHE A 225 9.02 -8.34 7.43
C PHE A 225 10.54 -8.47 7.33
N ASN A 226 11.26 -7.38 7.61
CA ASN A 226 12.72 -7.31 7.46
C ASN A 226 13.24 -7.71 6.06
N GLY A 227 12.43 -7.48 5.01
CA GLY A 227 12.76 -7.81 3.63
C GLY A 227 12.47 -9.25 3.20
N ASN A 228 11.92 -10.08 4.09
CA ASN A 228 11.45 -11.43 3.77
C ASN A 228 9.94 -11.45 3.66
N GLN A 229 9.39 -12.15 2.67
CA GLN A 229 7.95 -12.38 2.56
C GLN A 229 7.46 -13.19 3.77
N VAL A 230 6.41 -12.71 4.43
CA VAL A 230 5.79 -13.38 5.59
C VAL A 230 4.36 -13.82 5.35
N GLY A 231 3.72 -13.34 4.29
CA GLY A 231 2.38 -13.76 3.92
C GLY A 231 1.93 -13.10 2.61
N SER A 232 0.88 -13.65 2.02
CA SER A 232 0.23 -13.07 0.86
C SER A 232 -1.25 -13.43 0.83
N THR A 233 -2.05 -12.55 0.26
CA THR A 233 -3.50 -12.72 0.06
C THR A 233 -3.92 -12.07 -1.27
N THR A 234 -5.19 -12.15 -1.61
CA THR A 234 -5.80 -11.45 -2.75
C THR A 234 -6.99 -10.62 -2.27
N SER A 235 -7.30 -9.56 -3.00
CA SER A 235 -8.49 -8.75 -2.74
C SER A 235 -9.76 -9.38 -3.30
N ASP A 236 -10.88 -9.09 -2.64
CA ASP A 236 -12.23 -9.41 -3.11
C ASP A 236 -12.76 -8.41 -4.16
N SER A 237 -14.01 -8.56 -4.58
CA SER A 237 -14.66 -7.68 -5.56
C SER A 237 -14.84 -6.24 -5.10
N ASP A 238 -14.81 -6.01 -3.78
CA ASP A 238 -14.98 -4.69 -3.16
C ASP A 238 -13.61 -4.06 -2.81
N GLY A 239 -12.52 -4.76 -3.12
CA GLY A 239 -11.15 -4.32 -2.86
C GLY A 239 -10.67 -4.59 -1.45
N ASN A 240 -11.43 -5.30 -0.62
CA ASN A 240 -10.99 -5.64 0.73
C ASN A 240 -10.05 -6.84 0.68
N PHE A 241 -9.15 -6.91 1.66
CA PHE A 241 -8.30 -8.08 1.87
C PHE A 241 -8.04 -8.29 3.35
N GLU A 242 -7.78 -9.55 3.70
CA GLU A 242 -7.42 -9.95 5.06
C GLU A 242 -6.20 -10.88 5.07
N LEU A 243 -5.39 -10.75 6.13
CA LEU A 243 -4.26 -11.62 6.39
C LEU A 243 -4.12 -11.86 7.90
N THR A 244 -4.07 -13.12 8.32
CA THR A 244 -3.89 -13.49 9.73
C THR A 244 -2.42 -13.74 10.07
N GLY A 245 -2.08 -13.78 11.36
CA GLY A 245 -0.72 -14.07 11.82
C GLY A 245 0.29 -12.94 11.58
N VAL A 246 -0.18 -11.73 11.23
CA VAL A 246 0.69 -10.56 11.15
C VAL A 246 1.12 -10.18 12.56
N ARG A 247 2.42 -10.02 12.76
CA ARG A 247 2.98 -9.65 14.07
C ARG A 247 3.01 -8.14 14.22
N PRO A 248 2.96 -7.58 15.45
CA PRO A 248 3.24 -6.17 15.66
C PRO A 248 4.66 -5.82 15.21
N GLY A 249 4.83 -4.69 14.52
CA GLY A 249 6.12 -4.27 13.97
C GLY A 249 6.01 -3.43 12.70
N VAL A 250 7.14 -3.20 12.05
CA VAL A 250 7.21 -2.52 10.75
C VAL A 250 7.21 -3.55 9.65
N HIS A 251 6.26 -3.42 8.72
CA HIS A 251 6.06 -4.31 7.59
C HIS A 251 6.20 -3.55 6.28
N GLY A 252 6.59 -4.26 5.23
CA GLY A 252 6.43 -3.82 3.85
C GLY A 252 5.17 -4.43 3.25
N LEU A 253 4.53 -3.71 2.34
CA LEU A 253 3.43 -4.20 1.53
C LEU A 253 3.76 -3.95 0.06
N VAL A 254 3.50 -4.94 -0.78
CA VAL A 254 3.45 -4.80 -2.24
C VAL A 254 2.09 -5.30 -2.72
N ALA A 255 1.32 -4.41 -3.35
CA ALA A 255 0.09 -4.75 -4.04
C ALA A 255 0.33 -4.69 -5.56
N SER A 256 -0.10 -5.71 -6.29
CA SER A 256 0.13 -5.81 -7.74
C SER A 256 -0.96 -6.63 -8.42
N GLY A 257 -1.55 -6.07 -9.47
CA GLY A 257 -2.57 -6.73 -10.29
C GLY A 257 -3.06 -5.82 -11.40
N LYS A 258 -4.06 -6.26 -12.17
CA LYS A 258 -4.62 -5.49 -13.30
C LYS A 258 -5.13 -4.10 -12.89
N ALA A 259 -5.57 -3.97 -11.63
CA ALA A 259 -6.06 -2.72 -11.08
C ALA A 259 -4.95 -1.68 -10.82
N GLY A 260 -3.69 -2.11 -10.66
CA GLY A 260 -2.58 -1.21 -10.41
C GLY A 260 -1.46 -1.81 -9.57
N TYR A 261 -0.65 -0.92 -9.01
CA TYR A 261 0.53 -1.25 -8.22
C TYR A 261 0.68 -0.29 -7.03
N ALA A 262 1.13 -0.79 -5.88
CA ALA A 262 1.54 0.02 -4.75
C ALA A 262 2.63 -0.70 -3.97
N ALA A 263 3.56 0.06 -3.39
CA ALA A 263 4.60 -0.50 -2.55
C ALA A 263 4.98 0.49 -1.44
N PHE A 264 4.77 0.16 -0.17
CA PHE A 264 5.17 1.05 0.93
C PHE A 264 5.37 0.27 2.24
N ALA A 265 5.86 0.93 3.28
CA ALA A 265 5.96 0.36 4.61
C ALA A 265 4.89 0.89 5.56
N PHE A 266 4.47 0.07 6.52
CA PHE A 266 3.51 0.48 7.53
C PHE A 266 3.87 -0.13 8.88
N ARG A 267 3.35 0.46 9.96
CA ARG A 267 3.53 -0.04 11.32
C ARG A 267 2.23 -0.71 11.80
N ALA A 268 2.32 -2.01 12.00
CA ALA A 268 1.29 -2.80 12.64
C ALA A 268 1.45 -2.71 14.17
N SER A 269 0.38 -2.32 14.86
CA SER A 269 0.31 -2.29 16.32
C SER A 269 -0.61 -3.40 16.83
N ALA A 270 -0.27 -4.02 17.95
CA ALA A 270 -1.15 -5.00 18.57
C ALA A 270 -2.49 -4.36 18.94
N MET A 271 -3.56 -5.15 18.90
CA MET A 271 -4.80 -4.76 19.58
C MET A 271 -4.46 -4.42 21.02
N SER A 272 -4.68 -3.16 21.42
CA SER A 272 -4.59 -2.81 22.83
C SER A 272 -5.74 -3.54 23.49
N GLY A 273 -5.42 -4.65 24.16
CA GLY A 273 -6.36 -5.31 25.06
C GLY A 273 -6.64 -4.34 26.19
N VAL A 274 -7.62 -3.45 26.00
CA VAL A 274 -8.31 -2.81 27.12
C VAL A 274 -9.10 -3.94 27.76
N VAL A 275 -8.40 -4.73 28.58
CA VAL A 275 -9.05 -5.58 29.57
C VAL A 275 -9.52 -4.62 30.64
N ASP A 276 -10.63 -3.93 30.37
CA ASP A 276 -11.35 -3.25 31.42
C ASP A 276 -11.93 -4.35 32.29
N THR A 277 -11.23 -4.66 33.38
CA THR A 277 -11.75 -5.51 34.46
C THR A 277 -12.79 -4.71 35.24
N SER A 278 -13.85 -4.28 34.53
CA SER A 278 -15.03 -3.75 35.18
C SER A 278 -15.69 -4.89 35.94
N THR A 279 -15.64 -4.81 37.25
CA THR A 279 -16.29 -5.72 38.19
C THR A 279 -17.82 -5.59 38.17
N ALA A 280 -18.37 -4.78 37.26
CA ALA A 280 -19.80 -4.61 37.09
C ALA A 280 -20.39 -5.66 36.11
N PRO A 281 -21.51 -6.31 36.46
CA PRO A 281 -22.16 -7.29 35.60
C PRO A 281 -22.74 -6.57 34.36
N SER A 282 -22.18 -6.92 33.20
CA SER A 282 -22.54 -6.46 31.85
C SER A 282 -22.12 -5.03 31.48
N THR A 283 -20.97 -4.94 30.79
CA THR A 283 -20.64 -3.80 29.92
C THR A 283 -20.68 -4.32 28.49
N LEU A 284 -21.61 -3.82 27.67
CA LEU A 284 -21.62 -4.07 26.23
C LEU A 284 -20.57 -3.18 25.59
N VAL A 285 -19.49 -3.78 25.08
CA VAL A 285 -18.47 -3.05 24.33
C VAL A 285 -18.81 -3.16 22.85
N SER A 286 -19.41 -2.12 22.28
CA SER A 286 -19.44 -1.97 20.83
C SER A 286 -18.07 -1.44 20.39
N THR A 287 -17.21 -2.32 19.90
CA THR A 287 -16.02 -1.90 19.15
C THR A 287 -16.49 -1.43 17.78
N ALA A 288 -16.86 -0.15 17.68
CA ALA A 288 -16.97 0.49 16.38
C ALA A 288 -15.59 0.43 15.72
N VAL A 289 -15.50 -0.23 14.56
CA VAL A 289 -14.27 -0.29 13.75
C VAL A 289 -13.87 1.15 13.44
N GLN A 290 -12.71 1.57 13.92
CA GLN A 290 -12.19 2.90 13.61
C GLN A 290 -11.46 2.83 12.26
N SER A 291 -11.38 3.95 11.54
CA SER A 291 -10.64 4.03 10.26
C SER A 291 -9.16 3.60 10.38
N THR A 292 -8.59 3.61 11.59
CA THR A 292 -7.22 3.11 11.88
C THR A 292 -7.08 1.60 11.87
N ASP A 293 -8.17 0.86 11.77
CA ASP A 293 -8.19 -0.60 11.87
C ASP A 293 -8.12 -1.26 10.48
N VAL A 294 -8.32 -0.47 9.42
CA VAL A 294 -8.23 -0.89 8.01
C VAL A 294 -7.06 -0.17 7.36
N LEU A 295 -6.14 -0.91 6.75
CA LEU A 295 -5.01 -0.34 6.01
C LEU A 295 -5.45 0.10 4.60
N PRO A 296 -5.53 1.41 4.28
CA PRO A 296 -5.81 1.85 2.92
C PRO A 296 -4.57 1.65 2.03
N VAL A 297 -4.77 1.14 0.82
CA VAL A 297 -3.73 0.88 -0.17
C VAL A 297 -4.11 1.58 -1.48
N VAL A 298 -3.57 2.78 -1.68
CA VAL A 298 -3.85 3.57 -2.89
C VAL A 298 -3.04 3.02 -4.07
N LEU A 299 -3.74 2.50 -5.08
CA LEU A 299 -3.11 1.90 -6.25
C LEU A 299 -2.74 2.96 -7.29
N VAL A 300 -1.55 2.80 -7.88
CA VAL A 300 -1.16 3.52 -9.10
C VAL A 300 -2.15 3.19 -10.22
N PRO A 301 -2.76 4.19 -10.88
CA PRO A 301 -3.72 3.94 -11.93
C PRO A 301 -3.06 3.30 -13.17
N PRO A 302 -3.77 2.43 -13.91
CA PRO A 302 -3.27 1.77 -15.12
C PRO A 302 -2.62 2.70 -16.15
N THR A 303 -3.10 3.93 -16.27
CA THR A 303 -2.57 4.96 -17.18
C THR A 303 -1.11 5.36 -16.89
N MET A 304 -0.62 5.12 -15.67
CA MET A 304 0.71 5.52 -15.23
C MET A 304 1.65 4.32 -15.03
N ILE A 305 1.12 3.09 -15.05
CA ILE A 305 1.88 1.86 -14.76
C ILE A 305 3.08 1.67 -15.68
N THR A 306 2.94 1.90 -16.99
CA THR A 306 4.07 1.74 -17.93
C THR A 306 5.27 2.60 -17.53
N ASN A 307 5.05 3.89 -17.23
CA ASN A 307 6.12 4.80 -16.81
C ASN A 307 6.70 4.44 -15.43
N VAL A 308 5.87 3.88 -14.54
CA VAL A 308 6.30 3.38 -13.22
C VAL A 308 7.20 2.15 -13.39
N VAL A 309 6.76 1.15 -14.16
CA VAL A 309 7.55 -0.05 -14.45
C VAL A 309 8.88 0.33 -15.10
N GLU A 310 8.86 1.18 -16.13
CA GLU A 310 10.09 1.68 -16.77
C GLU A 310 11.02 2.40 -15.78
N SER A 311 10.46 3.20 -14.87
CA SER A 311 11.26 3.90 -13.86
C SER A 311 11.93 2.92 -12.88
N ILE A 312 11.20 1.87 -12.47
CA ILE A 312 11.71 0.83 -11.56
C ILE A 312 12.76 -0.02 -12.25
N THR A 313 12.49 -0.55 -13.44
CA THR A 313 13.42 -1.43 -14.16
C THR A 313 14.66 -0.70 -14.67
N LYS A 314 14.55 0.61 -14.94
CA LYS A 314 15.72 1.44 -15.26
C LYS A 314 16.65 1.64 -14.06
N TYR A 315 16.13 1.59 -12.82
CA TYR A 315 16.96 1.60 -11.62
C TYR A 315 17.48 0.20 -11.25
N TYR A 316 16.69 -0.84 -11.51
CA TYR A 316 17.06 -2.24 -11.30
C TYR A 316 17.21 -3.01 -12.63
N PRO A 317 18.32 -2.84 -13.38
CA PRO A 317 18.49 -3.48 -14.68
C PRO A 317 18.32 -5.00 -14.66
N ARG A 318 18.70 -5.65 -13.54
CA ARG A 318 18.53 -7.09 -13.33
C ARG A 318 17.07 -7.54 -13.42
N LEU A 319 16.09 -6.66 -13.24
CA LEU A 319 14.67 -7.02 -13.40
C LEU A 319 14.29 -7.24 -14.88
N ASN A 320 15.05 -6.71 -15.82
CA ASN A 320 14.85 -6.94 -17.26
C ASN A 320 15.53 -8.22 -17.77
N GLU A 321 16.46 -8.77 -16.99
CA GLU A 321 17.12 -10.02 -17.38
C GLU A 321 16.09 -11.15 -17.26
N PRO A 322 15.90 -11.97 -18.31
CA PRO A 322 15.02 -13.12 -18.23
C PRO A 322 15.42 -13.91 -16.99
N SER A 323 14.44 -14.42 -16.25
CA SER A 323 14.75 -15.34 -15.16
C SER A 323 15.55 -16.46 -15.78
N VAL A 324 16.86 -16.46 -15.53
CA VAL A 324 17.69 -17.64 -15.77
C VAL A 324 17.07 -18.61 -14.81
N ALA A 325 16.12 -19.41 -15.30
CA ALA A 325 15.54 -20.52 -14.57
C ALA A 325 16.76 -21.20 -14.00
N GLU A 326 16.90 -21.14 -12.68
CA GLU A 326 18.07 -21.61 -11.95
C GLU A 326 18.38 -22.95 -12.56
N GLN A 327 19.38 -22.98 -13.46
CA GLN A 327 19.63 -24.13 -14.30
C GLN A 327 20.07 -25.12 -13.26
N ALA A 328 19.14 -26.00 -12.86
CA ALA A 328 19.34 -26.98 -11.83
C ALA A 328 20.64 -27.63 -12.22
N ASP A 329 21.69 -27.30 -11.46
CA ASP A 329 23.07 -27.59 -11.81
C ASP A 329 23.04 -29.06 -12.19
N PRO A 330 23.22 -29.42 -13.48
CA PRO A 330 22.85 -30.74 -13.96
C PRO A 330 23.64 -31.67 -13.08
N LEU A 331 22.92 -32.36 -12.17
CA LEU A 331 23.49 -33.24 -11.16
C LEU A 331 24.64 -33.92 -11.84
N VAL A 332 25.86 -33.51 -11.49
CA VAL A 332 27.05 -34.13 -12.03
C VAL A 332 26.92 -35.53 -11.48
N ASN A 333 26.38 -36.44 -12.31
CA ASN A 333 26.43 -37.85 -12.09
C ASN A 333 27.93 -38.09 -11.94
N SER A 334 28.39 -38.15 -10.70
CA SER A 334 29.69 -38.67 -10.39
C SER A 334 29.58 -40.17 -10.68
N ASP A 335 29.63 -40.50 -11.96
CA ASP A 335 30.21 -41.73 -12.48
C ASP A 335 31.70 -41.70 -12.09
N THR A 336 31.95 -41.73 -10.78
CA THR A 336 33.22 -42.18 -10.23
C THR A 336 33.02 -43.66 -9.93
N ILE A 337 33.16 -44.40 -11.03
CA ILE A 337 33.79 -45.70 -11.14
C ILE A 337 34.49 -46.13 -9.83
N GLY A 338 34.00 -47.24 -9.27
CA GLY A 338 34.82 -48.16 -8.49
C GLY A 338 34.41 -48.34 -7.04
N ASP A 339 33.47 -49.24 -6.78
CA ASP A 339 33.59 -50.17 -5.65
C ASP A 339 32.77 -51.47 -5.90
N PRO A 340 33.19 -52.62 -5.34
CA PRO A 340 32.93 -53.93 -5.91
C PRO A 340 31.61 -54.58 -5.49
N ILE A 341 31.07 -55.32 -6.47
CA ILE A 341 30.15 -56.47 -6.41
C ILE A 341 29.95 -57.07 -5.00
N GLY A 342 28.72 -56.97 -4.48
CA GLY A 342 28.18 -57.76 -3.37
C GLY A 342 26.94 -58.57 -3.80
N PRO A 343 26.61 -59.69 -3.14
CA PRO A 343 25.91 -60.80 -3.76
C PRO A 343 24.40 -60.62 -3.89
N ILE A 344 23.92 -61.18 -5.00
CA ILE A 344 22.56 -61.34 -5.47
C ILE A 344 21.70 -62.08 -4.41
N GLY A 345 20.70 -61.38 -3.88
CA GLY A 345 19.63 -61.92 -3.05
C GLY A 345 18.33 -61.96 -3.84
N SER A 346 18.00 -63.13 -4.37
CA SER A 346 16.80 -63.50 -5.10
C SER A 346 15.53 -63.58 -4.22
N GLY A 347 14.42 -63.03 -4.71
CA GLY A 347 13.05 -63.29 -4.23
C GLY A 347 12.07 -62.32 -4.91
N ALA A 348 11.48 -62.65 -6.06
CA ALA A 348 10.31 -63.51 -6.25
C ALA A 348 9.08 -63.04 -5.45
N GLY A 349 8.11 -62.41 -6.13
CA GLY A 349 6.85 -62.00 -5.52
C GLY A 349 5.98 -61.12 -6.42
N SER A 350 5.44 -61.70 -7.48
CA SER A 350 4.39 -61.14 -8.33
C SER A 350 3.00 -61.21 -7.66
N ALA A 351 2.20 -60.14 -7.73
CA ALA A 351 0.76 -60.21 -8.00
C ALA A 351 0.14 -58.83 -8.32
N PRO A 352 -0.90 -58.75 -9.18
CA PRO A 352 -1.50 -57.52 -9.70
C PRO A 352 -2.88 -57.18 -9.08
N TYR A 353 -3.44 -56.04 -9.51
CA TYR A 353 -4.84 -55.59 -9.46
C TYR A 353 -5.38 -54.85 -8.21
N GLY A 354 -5.81 -53.60 -8.46
CA GLY A 354 -7.13 -53.11 -8.01
C GLY A 354 -7.15 -52.01 -6.94
N GLY A 355 -7.77 -50.86 -7.28
CA GLY A 355 -8.47 -50.02 -6.28
C GLY A 355 -8.14 -48.52 -6.28
N ALA A 356 -8.97 -47.75 -7.00
CA ALA A 356 -9.65 -46.48 -6.64
C ALA A 356 -8.94 -45.31 -5.88
N PRO A 357 -9.44 -44.07 -6.04
CA PRO A 357 -8.74 -42.83 -5.72
C PRO A 357 -9.13 -42.24 -4.35
N MET A 358 -8.15 -41.81 -3.55
CA MET A 358 -8.24 -40.79 -2.49
C MET A 358 -6.81 -40.28 -2.26
N GLY A 359 -6.52 -38.98 -2.25
CA GLY A 359 -7.01 -38.02 -1.26
C GLY A 359 -5.96 -37.92 -0.14
N GLY A 360 -5.19 -36.83 -0.09
CA GLY A 360 -4.23 -36.59 0.99
C GLY A 360 -3.04 -35.72 0.58
N GLY A 361 -3.25 -34.40 0.55
CA GLY A 361 -2.14 -33.44 0.49
C GLY A 361 -1.44 -33.39 1.84
N GLY A 362 -0.25 -34.00 1.92
CA GLY A 362 0.65 -33.89 3.07
C GLY A 362 1.61 -32.73 2.89
N PHE A 363 1.50 -31.72 3.75
CA PHE A 363 2.54 -30.71 3.93
C PHE A 363 3.62 -31.30 4.86
N SER A 364 4.79 -31.59 4.30
CA SER A 364 6.00 -31.96 5.04
C SER A 364 6.67 -30.71 5.59
N GLY A 365 6.38 -30.39 6.85
CA GLY A 365 7.12 -29.41 7.64
C GLY A 365 8.46 -29.98 8.11
N GLY A 366 9.55 -29.61 7.44
CA GLY A 366 10.92 -29.88 7.90
C GLY A 366 11.36 -28.82 8.90
N GLY A 367 11.32 -29.15 10.19
CA GLY A 367 11.92 -28.37 11.26
C GLY A 367 13.41 -28.72 11.40
N SER A 368 14.29 -27.75 11.16
CA SER A 368 15.70 -27.84 11.54
C SER A 368 15.92 -27.02 12.81
N GLY A 369 16.11 -27.75 13.91
CA GLY A 369 16.58 -27.17 15.18
C GLY A 369 18.05 -26.78 15.06
N SER A 370 18.37 -25.56 15.46
CA SER A 370 19.73 -25.18 15.84
C SER A 370 19.75 -24.82 17.31
N ALA A 371 20.23 -25.78 18.10
CA ALA A 371 20.68 -25.57 19.46
C ALA A 371 22.01 -24.80 19.41
N GLY A 372 21.99 -23.56 19.90
CA GLY A 372 23.18 -22.71 20.01
C GLY A 372 23.24 -22.06 21.39
N LEU A 373 23.78 -22.82 22.33
CA LEU A 373 24.28 -22.36 23.62
C LEU A 373 25.37 -21.31 23.43
N GLY A 374 25.34 -20.23 24.21
CA GLY A 374 26.57 -19.48 24.52
C GLY A 374 26.40 -17.99 24.79
N GLY A 375 26.72 -17.59 26.03
CA GLY A 375 27.33 -16.28 26.29
C GLY A 375 26.44 -15.27 27.00
N GLY A 376 26.26 -15.43 28.30
CA GLY A 376 25.98 -14.30 29.17
C GLY A 376 27.21 -13.40 29.31
N SER A 377 27.01 -12.09 29.41
CA SER A 377 27.77 -11.15 30.26
C SER A 377 27.43 -9.70 29.90
N GLY A 378 27.10 -8.90 30.92
CA GLY A 378 27.34 -7.45 30.88
C GLY A 378 26.11 -6.55 30.95
N ILE A 379 25.40 -6.52 32.09
CA ILE A 379 24.57 -5.38 32.47
C ILE A 379 25.40 -4.53 33.42
N ALA A 380 25.88 -3.37 32.97
CA ALA A 380 26.47 -2.35 33.82
C ALA A 380 26.33 -0.97 33.17
N GLY A 381 25.71 -0.03 33.89
CA GLY A 381 25.90 1.41 33.66
C GLY A 381 24.72 2.20 33.11
N LEU A 382 23.62 2.30 33.86
CA LEU A 382 22.70 3.45 33.76
C LEU A 382 22.99 4.38 34.94
N ALA A 383 23.69 5.48 34.68
CA ALA A 383 23.88 6.55 35.64
C ALA A 383 23.94 7.91 34.92
N GLY A 384 22.89 8.71 35.11
CA GLY A 384 23.01 10.13 35.43
C GLY A 384 22.97 11.15 34.29
N THR A 385 22.03 12.10 34.48
CA THR A 385 22.17 13.56 34.22
C THR A 385 22.17 14.03 32.75
N ALA A 386 21.55 15.14 32.35
CA ALA A 386 20.80 16.18 33.03
C ALA A 386 19.84 16.84 32.02
N ALA A 387 18.72 17.35 32.54
CA ALA A 387 17.86 18.28 31.84
C ALA A 387 18.60 19.58 31.50
N VAL A 388 18.51 20.03 30.26
CA VAL A 388 18.78 21.42 29.88
C VAL A 388 17.47 21.97 29.31
N ILE A 389 16.73 22.66 30.18
CA ILE A 389 15.67 23.57 29.79
C ILE A 389 16.38 24.91 29.56
N SER A 390 16.50 25.33 28.31
CA SER A 390 16.80 26.73 27.99
C SER A 390 15.48 27.47 27.83
N ALA A 391 15.23 28.39 28.75
CA ALA A 391 14.33 29.53 28.57
C ALA A 391 14.67 30.25 27.25
N ILE A 392 13.71 30.85 26.54
CA ILE A 392 13.22 32.24 26.65
C ILE A 392 12.11 32.28 25.57
N ASP A 393 10.88 32.72 25.82
CA ASP A 393 10.51 34.13 25.69
C ASP A 393 9.21 34.47 26.42
N ASN A 394 9.19 35.69 26.96
CA ASN A 394 8.11 36.28 27.74
C ASN A 394 6.98 36.76 26.82
N ASN A 395 5.77 36.24 26.99
CA ASN A 395 4.59 37.10 26.86
C ASN A 395 3.38 36.53 27.60
N ASP A 396 2.68 37.45 28.26
CA ASP A 396 1.74 37.29 29.36
C ASP A 396 0.40 36.58 29.04
N ASP A 397 -0.27 36.16 30.12
CA ASP A 397 -1.67 35.74 30.26
C ASP A 397 -2.03 34.25 30.08
N ASN A 398 -1.42 33.37 30.89
CA ASN A 398 -2.01 32.06 31.21
C ASN A 398 -2.28 31.92 32.71
N ALA A 399 -3.56 31.77 33.06
CA ALA A 399 -4.01 31.54 34.43
C ALA A 399 -3.29 30.34 35.06
N VAL A 400 -2.78 30.54 36.28
CA VAL A 400 -2.09 29.50 37.07
C VAL A 400 -3.07 28.36 37.35
N VAL A 401 -2.96 27.28 36.58
CA VAL A 401 -3.60 26.00 36.90
C VAL A 401 -2.79 25.36 38.03
N THR A 402 -3.25 25.52 39.27
CA THR A 402 -2.67 24.78 40.40
C THR A 402 -3.07 23.31 40.29
N PRO A 403 -2.11 22.36 40.16
CA PRO A 403 -2.43 20.94 40.17
C PRO A 403 -3.04 20.55 41.52
N SER A 404 -4.06 19.69 41.48
CA SER A 404 -4.64 19.13 42.70
C SER A 404 -3.57 18.38 43.49
N THR A 405 -3.51 18.63 44.80
CA THR A 405 -2.59 17.94 45.69
C THR A 405 -2.91 16.44 45.71
N PRO A 406 -1.92 15.55 45.50
CA PRO A 406 -2.15 14.12 45.58
C PRO A 406 -2.60 13.74 46.99
N VAL A 407 -3.80 13.17 47.11
CA VAL A 407 -4.26 12.54 48.34
C VAL A 407 -3.44 11.29 48.59
N SER A 408 -2.81 11.20 49.75
CA SER A 408 -2.08 10.01 50.18
C SER A 408 -3.04 8.82 50.32
N PRO A 409 -2.66 7.61 49.91
CA PRO A 409 -3.49 6.42 50.07
C PRO A 409 -3.73 6.16 51.56
N SER A 410 -5.01 5.99 51.91
CA SER A 410 -5.43 5.60 53.25
C SER A 410 -4.91 4.19 53.56
N VAL A 411 -4.15 4.05 54.64
CA VAL A 411 -3.75 2.76 55.20
C VAL A 411 -5.00 2.06 55.75
N PRO A 412 -5.28 0.80 55.37
CA PRO A 412 -6.40 0.04 55.95
C PRO A 412 -6.19 -0.17 57.45
N ALA A 413 -7.23 0.06 58.24
CA ALA A 413 -7.25 -0.37 59.63
C ALA A 413 -7.34 -1.91 59.67
N ASN A 414 -6.46 -2.54 60.45
CA ASN A 414 -6.45 -3.99 60.73
C ASN A 414 -7.73 -4.45 61.43
#